data_AF-A0A2V5Q2T9-F1
#
_entry.id   AF-A0A2V5Q2T9-F1
#
_cell.length_a   1.000
_cell.length_b   1.000
_cell.length_c   1.000
_cell.angle_alpha   90.00
_cell.angle_beta   90.00
_cell.angle_gamma   90.00
#
_symmetry.space_group_name_H-M   'P 1'
#
loop_
_entity.id
_entity.type
_entity.pdbx_description
1 polymer ?
#
loop_
_entity_poly.entity_id
_entity_poly.type
_entity_poly.pdbx_seq_one_letter_code
_entity_poly.pdbx_strand_id
1 'polypeptide(L)'
;ITEQIWDGEDLPYARMKRGCPTGAAMPLCWSHAEYVSLVRSRHDGVCFDRVEPAYQRYVVNPVQSRYEIWTLRHPLRRVVRGKILRIILPAEATIAWSIDDWARDNELDTIHQDELNLWFADFPSAQWAAVSVFAFTLLWKRDQRWENRTWQVSILREQT
;
A
#
# COMPACT_ATOMS: atom_id res chain seq x y z
N ILE A 1 -1.07 -35.00 -12.38
CA ILE A 1 -1.80 -33.79 -12.83
C ILE A 1 -0.90 -33.01 -13.77
N THR A 2 -1.39 -32.76 -14.98
CA THR A 2 -0.74 -31.92 -16.01
C THR A 2 -1.02 -30.45 -15.72
N GLU A 3 -0.18 -29.56 -16.22
CA GLU A 3 -0.41 -28.12 -16.18
C GLU A 3 -1.72 -27.70 -16.85
N GLN A 4 -2.03 -28.30 -18.01
CA GLN A 4 -3.16 -27.91 -18.85
C GLN A 4 -3.88 -29.12 -19.42
N ILE A 5 -5.21 -29.04 -19.45
CA ILE A 5 -6.07 -29.94 -20.21
C ILE A 5 -6.68 -29.18 -21.38
N TRP A 6 -6.93 -29.88 -22.48
CA TRP A 6 -7.62 -29.30 -23.62
C TRP A 6 -9.12 -29.19 -23.32
N ASP A 7 -9.67 -27.98 -23.32
CA ASP A 7 -11.08 -27.71 -22.99
C ASP A 7 -11.97 -27.52 -24.24
N GLY A 8 -11.37 -27.36 -25.42
CA GLY A 8 -12.05 -27.26 -26.72
C GLY A 8 -12.49 -28.60 -27.34
N GLU A 9 -13.06 -28.56 -28.53
CA GLU A 9 -13.37 -29.74 -29.34
C GLU A 9 -12.09 -30.49 -29.76
N ASP A 10 -12.17 -31.80 -29.96
CA ASP A 10 -11.02 -32.60 -30.39
C ASP A 10 -10.34 -31.98 -31.62
N LEU A 11 -9.01 -31.85 -31.54
CA LEU A 11 -8.19 -31.20 -32.55
C LEU A 11 -7.11 -32.18 -33.05
N PRO A 12 -7.45 -33.11 -33.97
CA PRO A 12 -6.59 -34.22 -34.34
C PRO A 12 -5.24 -33.78 -34.89
N TYR A 13 -5.20 -32.70 -35.69
CA TYR A 13 -3.96 -32.22 -36.31
C TYR A 13 -2.95 -31.68 -35.28
N ALA A 14 -3.44 -31.18 -34.14
CA ALA A 14 -2.61 -30.70 -33.03
C ALA A 14 -2.41 -31.77 -31.95
N ARG A 15 -2.95 -32.99 -32.15
CA ARG A 15 -2.97 -34.08 -31.16
C ARG A 15 -3.59 -33.68 -29.82
N MET A 16 -4.53 -32.74 -29.83
CA MET A 16 -5.26 -32.32 -28.63
C MET A 16 -6.62 -33.02 -28.60
N LYS A 17 -6.97 -33.55 -27.44
CA LYS A 17 -8.22 -34.27 -27.21
C LYS A 17 -8.91 -33.70 -25.97
N ARG A 18 -10.22 -33.46 -26.04
CA ARG A 18 -10.97 -32.80 -24.96
C ARG A 18 -10.82 -33.57 -23.66
N GLY A 19 -10.51 -32.83 -22.59
CA GLY A 19 -10.26 -33.36 -21.24
C GLY A 19 -8.91 -34.08 -21.07
N CYS A 20 -8.07 -34.16 -22.11
CA CYS A 20 -6.75 -34.78 -22.04
C CYS A 20 -5.64 -33.72 -21.90
N PRO A 21 -4.43 -34.11 -21.44
CA PRO A 21 -3.28 -33.20 -21.39
C PRO A 21 -2.94 -32.62 -22.75
N THR A 22 -2.53 -31.35 -22.77
CA THR A 22 -2.12 -30.64 -24.00
C THR A 22 -0.68 -30.92 -24.44
N GLY A 23 0.08 -31.69 -23.66
CA GLY A 23 1.53 -31.88 -23.83
C GLY A 23 2.39 -30.84 -23.10
N ALA A 24 1.77 -29.94 -22.35
CA ALA A 24 2.42 -29.06 -21.38
C ALA A 24 3.04 -29.84 -20.19
N ALA A 25 3.64 -29.14 -19.23
CA ALA A 25 4.41 -29.76 -18.16
C ALA A 25 3.62 -30.88 -17.44
N MET A 26 4.22 -32.08 -17.35
CA MET A 26 3.61 -33.25 -16.74
C MET A 26 4.68 -34.25 -16.25
N PRO A 27 4.70 -34.63 -14.96
CA PRO A 27 3.87 -34.08 -13.88
C PRO A 27 4.28 -32.65 -13.51
N LEU A 28 3.30 -31.77 -13.25
CA LEU A 28 3.57 -30.44 -12.69
C LEU A 28 3.32 -30.46 -11.18
N CYS A 29 4.36 -30.32 -10.36
CA CYS A 29 4.24 -30.37 -8.89
C CYS A 29 3.23 -29.34 -8.35
N TRP A 30 3.16 -28.15 -8.96
CA TRP A 30 2.22 -27.10 -8.55
C TRP A 30 0.76 -27.56 -8.70
N SER A 31 0.36 -28.14 -9.83
CA SER A 31 -1.00 -28.65 -9.99
C SER A 31 -1.36 -29.74 -8.98
N HIS A 32 -0.38 -30.51 -8.49
CA HIS A 32 -0.61 -31.47 -7.42
C HIS A 32 -0.78 -30.79 -6.06
N ALA A 33 0.04 -29.79 -5.74
CA ALA A 33 -0.08 -29.01 -4.52
C ALA A 33 -1.45 -28.32 -4.44
N GLU A 34 -1.88 -27.64 -5.51
CA GLU A 34 -3.19 -26.99 -5.57
C GLU A 34 -4.35 -27.98 -5.38
N TYR A 35 -4.27 -29.18 -5.97
CA TYR A 35 -5.29 -30.20 -5.78
C TYR A 35 -5.38 -30.65 -4.31
N VAL A 36 -4.24 -30.85 -3.65
CA VAL A 36 -4.20 -31.21 -2.22
C VAL A 36 -4.76 -30.06 -1.37
N SER A 37 -4.35 -28.82 -1.62
CA SER A 37 -4.85 -27.63 -0.94
C SER A 37 -6.37 -27.48 -1.11
N LEU A 38 -6.91 -27.73 -2.31
CA LEU A 38 -8.34 -27.68 -2.58
C LEU A 38 -9.12 -28.74 -1.80
N VAL A 39 -8.68 -30.00 -1.84
CA VAL A 39 -9.33 -31.11 -1.11
C VAL A 39 -9.32 -30.83 0.39
N ARG A 40 -8.18 -30.37 0.92
CA ARG A 40 -8.07 -29.99 2.33
C ARG A 40 -8.98 -28.82 2.69
N SER A 41 -9.01 -27.79 1.86
CA SER A 41 -9.87 -26.62 2.06
C SER A 41 -11.35 -26.99 2.10
N ARG A 42 -11.77 -27.89 1.18
CA ARG A 42 -13.14 -28.41 1.14
C ARG A 42 -13.50 -29.19 2.41
N HIS A 43 -12.57 -30.00 2.91
CA HIS A 43 -12.78 -30.76 4.14
C HIS A 43 -12.94 -29.84 5.36
N ASP A 44 -12.08 -28.83 5.47
CA ASP A 44 -12.08 -27.91 6.62
C ASP A 44 -13.15 -26.81 6.53
N GLY A 45 -13.77 -26.60 5.36
CA GLY A 45 -14.72 -25.52 5.12
C GLY A 45 -14.10 -24.13 5.04
N VAL A 46 -12.77 -24.06 4.97
CA VAL A 46 -11.95 -22.84 4.92
C VAL A 46 -10.78 -23.06 3.98
N CYS A 47 -10.31 -22.01 3.30
CA CYS A 47 -9.07 -22.07 2.52
C CYS A 47 -7.89 -22.56 3.38
N PHE A 48 -7.21 -23.62 2.94
CA PHE A 48 -6.07 -24.23 3.64
C PHE A 48 -4.96 -23.21 3.93
N ASP A 49 -4.68 -22.32 2.99
CA ASP A 49 -3.65 -21.29 3.13
C ASP A 49 -4.13 -20.06 3.92
N ARG A 50 -5.33 -20.10 4.53
CA ARG A 50 -5.82 -18.99 5.36
C ARG A 50 -4.99 -18.88 6.63
N VAL A 51 -4.22 -17.80 6.72
CA VAL A 51 -3.55 -17.40 7.95
C VAL A 51 -4.57 -16.75 8.89
N GLU A 52 -5.02 -17.52 9.90
CA GLU A 52 -6.10 -17.10 10.80
C GLU A 52 -5.84 -15.73 11.48
N PRO A 53 -4.64 -15.42 12.02
CA PRO A 53 -4.37 -14.09 12.56
C PRO A 53 -4.54 -12.94 11.55
N ALA A 54 -4.19 -13.17 10.28
CA ALA A 54 -4.35 -12.17 9.22
C ALA A 54 -5.82 -12.01 8.84
N TYR A 55 -6.58 -13.10 8.73
CA TYR A 55 -8.01 -13.06 8.47
C TYR A 55 -8.76 -12.29 9.57
N GLN A 56 -8.45 -12.58 10.84
CA GLN A 56 -9.04 -11.88 11.98
C GLN A 56 -8.75 -10.38 11.97
N ARG A 57 -7.51 -10.00 11.61
CA ARG A 57 -7.08 -8.60 11.58
C ARG A 57 -7.64 -7.81 10.41
N TYR A 58 -7.70 -8.39 9.22
CA TYR A 58 -7.98 -7.63 7.99
C TYR A 58 -9.39 -7.82 7.45
N VAL A 59 -10.07 -8.92 7.79
CA VAL A 59 -11.43 -9.22 7.32
C VAL A 59 -12.45 -9.11 8.43
N VAL A 60 -12.22 -9.77 9.57
CA VAL A 60 -13.19 -9.79 10.68
C VAL A 60 -13.21 -8.48 11.46
N ASN A 61 -12.02 -7.99 11.83
CA ASN A 61 -11.86 -6.78 12.65
C ASN A 61 -11.02 -5.72 11.93
N PRO A 62 -11.48 -5.21 10.76
CA PRO A 62 -10.70 -4.27 9.99
C PRO A 62 -10.46 -2.98 10.79
N VAL A 63 -9.20 -2.70 11.09
CA VAL A 63 -8.81 -1.45 11.74
C VAL A 63 -8.48 -0.41 10.68
N GLN A 64 -9.24 0.67 10.64
CA GLN A 64 -8.98 1.81 9.76
C GLN A 64 -7.65 2.46 10.14
N SER A 65 -6.79 2.71 9.14
CA SER A 65 -5.54 3.46 9.37
C SER A 65 -5.86 4.85 9.89
N ARG A 66 -5.11 5.31 10.90
CA ARG A 66 -5.15 6.70 11.36
C ARG A 66 -4.23 7.61 10.54
N TYR A 67 -3.36 7.03 9.74
CA TYR A 67 -2.32 7.73 9.00
C TYR A 67 -2.59 7.73 7.50
N GLU A 68 -2.24 8.84 6.87
CA GLU A 68 -2.01 8.96 5.43
C GLU A 68 -0.52 9.25 5.24
N ILE A 69 0.18 8.38 4.51
CA ILE A 69 1.64 8.41 4.43
C ILE A 69 2.09 9.04 3.12
N TRP A 70 2.79 10.16 3.21
CA TRP A 70 3.43 10.82 2.09
C TRP A 70 4.92 10.48 2.07
N THR A 71 5.45 10.17 0.88
CA THR A 71 6.90 10.00 0.66
C THR A 71 7.31 10.66 -0.64
N LEU A 72 8.61 10.91 -0.84
CA LEU A 72 9.13 11.42 -2.11
C LEU A 72 8.74 10.53 -3.32
N ARG A 73 8.63 9.20 -3.11
CA ARG A 73 8.25 8.23 -4.16
C ARG A 73 6.74 8.07 -4.31
N HIS A 74 5.97 8.46 -3.29
CA HIS A 74 4.52 8.40 -3.27
C HIS A 74 3.94 9.72 -2.74
N PRO A 75 3.96 10.78 -3.57
CA PRO A 75 3.47 12.07 -3.14
C PRO A 75 1.93 12.10 -3.20
N LEU A 76 1.30 11.84 -2.06
CA LEU A 76 -0.15 12.00 -1.89
C LEU A 76 -0.57 13.43 -2.27
N ARG A 77 -1.71 13.54 -2.95
CA ARG A 77 -2.30 14.84 -3.32
C ARG A 77 -3.49 15.22 -2.46
N ARG A 78 -4.04 14.28 -1.70
CA ARG A 78 -5.27 14.43 -0.91
C ARG A 78 -5.14 13.65 0.38
N VAL A 79 -5.68 14.21 1.46
CA VAL A 79 -5.79 13.59 2.78
C VAL A 79 -7.19 13.86 3.31
N VAL A 80 -7.82 12.84 3.91
CA VAL A 80 -9.09 13.01 4.61
C VAL A 80 -8.83 13.64 5.97
N ARG A 81 -9.56 14.72 6.28
CA ARG A 81 -9.49 15.39 7.59
C ARG A 81 -9.81 14.40 8.70
N GLY A 82 -9.05 14.48 9.79
CA GLY A 82 -9.16 13.56 10.92
C GLY A 82 -8.06 12.51 10.94
N LYS A 83 -7.39 12.27 9.80
CA LYS A 83 -6.17 11.45 9.73
C LYS A 83 -4.93 12.27 10.10
N ILE A 84 -3.85 11.58 10.42
CA ILE A 84 -2.51 12.17 10.56
C ILE A 84 -1.81 12.05 9.21
N LEU A 85 -1.45 13.18 8.60
CA LEU A 85 -0.54 13.18 7.47
C LEU A 85 0.88 12.97 8.00
N ARG A 86 1.47 11.80 7.70
CA ARG A 86 2.86 11.50 8.04
C ARG A 86 3.73 11.69 6.81
N ILE A 87 4.71 12.58 6.90
CA ILE A 87 5.76 12.71 5.88
C ILE A 87 6.93 11.83 6.31
N ILE A 88 7.32 10.86 5.48
CA ILE A 88 8.48 9.99 5.70
C ILE A 88 9.58 10.33 4.69
N LEU A 89 10.79 10.51 5.20
CA LEU A 89 11.98 10.92 4.47
C LEU A 89 13.16 9.99 4.76
N PRO A 90 14.11 9.85 3.81
CA PRO A 90 15.28 8.99 3.98
C PRO A 90 16.41 9.64 4.81
N ALA A 91 16.30 10.91 5.16
CA ALA A 91 17.32 11.67 5.88
C ALA A 91 16.67 12.76 6.75
N GLU A 92 17.42 13.24 7.74
CA GLU A 92 16.99 14.33 8.62
C GLU A 92 16.68 15.59 7.80
N ALA A 93 15.51 16.16 8.07
CA ALA A 93 15.07 17.39 7.44
C ALA A 93 14.26 18.25 8.40
N THR A 94 14.23 19.54 8.11
CA THR A 94 13.21 20.46 8.61
C THR A 94 12.15 20.62 7.52
N ILE A 95 10.89 20.43 7.87
CA ILE A 95 9.76 20.62 6.96
C ILE A 95 9.24 22.03 7.18
N ALA A 96 9.42 22.90 6.19
CA ALA A 96 8.76 24.20 6.17
C ALA A 96 7.39 24.04 5.53
N TRP A 97 6.34 24.51 6.19
CA TRP A 97 4.97 24.28 5.77
C TRP A 97 4.04 25.44 6.11
N SER A 98 2.92 25.49 5.39
CA SER A 98 1.84 26.43 5.60
C SER A 98 0.50 25.81 5.24
N ILE A 99 -0.57 26.34 5.83
CA ILE A 99 -1.96 26.03 5.47
C ILE A 99 -2.78 27.27 5.11
N ASP A 100 -2.12 28.42 5.06
CA ASP A 100 -2.66 29.75 4.85
C ASP A 100 -1.90 30.50 3.74
N ASP A 101 -1.54 29.77 2.67
CA ASP A 101 -0.84 30.28 1.48
C ASP A 101 0.46 31.04 1.81
N TRP A 102 1.26 30.48 2.73
CA TRP A 102 2.52 31.04 3.23
C TRP A 102 2.36 32.39 3.95
N ALA A 103 1.16 32.72 4.45
CA ALA A 103 1.01 33.86 5.35
C ALA A 103 1.72 33.65 6.69
N ARG A 104 1.86 32.39 7.14
CA ARG A 104 2.71 31.99 8.26
C ARG A 104 3.67 30.89 7.84
N ASP A 105 4.95 31.12 8.11
CA ASP A 105 5.99 30.12 7.95
C ASP A 105 6.05 29.28 9.23
N ASN A 106 5.75 27.99 9.10
CA ASN A 106 5.86 27.04 10.18
C ASN A 106 6.96 26.05 9.82
N GLU A 107 7.70 25.60 10.83
CA GLU A 107 8.75 24.60 10.65
C GLU A 107 8.52 23.44 11.62
N LEU A 108 8.82 22.24 11.16
CA LEU A 108 8.81 21.04 11.99
C LEU A 108 9.97 20.13 11.61
N ASP A 109 10.82 19.84 12.59
CA ASP A 109 11.92 18.89 12.43
C ASP A 109 11.40 17.46 12.39
N THR A 110 12.00 16.64 11.52
CA THR A 110 11.75 15.21 11.50
C THR A 110 12.34 14.51 12.71
N ILE A 111 11.62 13.50 13.21
CA ILE A 111 12.05 12.58 14.26
C ILE A 111 12.66 11.34 13.60
N HIS A 112 13.83 10.91 14.07
CA HIS A 112 14.44 9.66 13.63
C HIS A 112 13.74 8.47 14.27
N GLN A 113 13.51 7.44 13.46
CA GLN A 113 12.99 6.16 13.92
C GLN A 113 14.04 5.10 13.61
N ASP A 114 14.63 4.56 14.66
CA ASP A 114 15.82 3.71 14.59
C ASP A 114 15.53 2.37 13.93
N GLU A 115 14.43 1.70 14.29
CA GLU A 115 14.20 0.31 13.89
C GLU A 115 13.92 0.14 12.39
N LEU A 116 13.40 1.16 11.71
CA LEU A 116 13.21 1.20 10.26
C LEU A 116 14.22 2.12 9.57
N ASN A 117 15.10 2.75 10.33
CA ASN A 117 16.10 3.72 9.88
C ASN A 117 15.51 4.78 8.92
N LEU A 118 14.50 5.50 9.40
CA LEU A 118 13.81 6.54 8.63
C LEU A 118 13.57 7.79 9.47
N TRP A 119 13.22 8.89 8.79
CA TRP A 119 12.87 10.15 9.42
C TRP A 119 11.41 10.46 9.12
N PHE A 120 10.66 10.95 10.10
CA PHE A 120 9.26 11.32 9.87
C PHE A 120 8.81 12.54 10.64
N ALA A 121 7.75 13.18 10.16
CA ALA A 121 7.02 14.21 10.90
C ALA A 121 5.51 14.00 10.71
N ASP A 122 4.76 14.23 11.79
CA ASP A 122 3.31 14.02 11.85
C ASP A 122 2.55 15.34 11.88
N PHE A 123 1.55 15.43 11.01
CA PHE A 123 0.69 16.61 10.89
C PHE A 123 -0.78 16.21 11.12
N PRO A 124 -1.34 16.48 12.31
CA PRO A 124 -2.72 16.13 12.64
C PRO A 124 -3.73 16.98 11.86
N SER A 125 -4.31 16.42 10.79
CA SER A 125 -5.19 17.20 9.89
C SER A 125 -6.50 17.65 10.54
N ALA A 126 -6.87 17.06 11.67
CA ALA A 126 -8.06 17.44 12.45
C ALA A 126 -8.03 18.91 12.92
N GLN A 127 -6.82 19.47 13.10
CA GLN A 127 -6.63 20.85 13.59
C GLN A 127 -6.92 21.91 12.51
N TRP A 128 -7.09 21.48 11.27
CA TRP A 128 -7.20 22.37 10.12
C TRP A 128 -8.65 22.54 9.64
N ALA A 129 -8.88 23.60 8.87
CA ALA A 129 -10.15 23.82 8.20
C ALA A 129 -10.48 22.65 7.26
N ALA A 130 -11.78 22.34 7.13
CA ALA A 130 -12.24 21.12 6.47
C ALA A 130 -12.03 21.11 4.94
N VAL A 131 -11.69 22.26 4.36
CA VAL A 131 -11.22 22.40 2.98
C VAL A 131 -10.04 23.37 3.03
N SER A 132 -8.83 22.84 2.93
CA SER A 132 -7.60 23.63 2.93
C SER A 132 -6.53 22.94 2.11
N VAL A 133 -5.43 23.65 1.85
CA VAL A 133 -4.26 23.10 1.17
C VAL A 133 -3.08 23.18 2.13
N PHE A 134 -2.54 22.02 2.48
CA PHE A 134 -1.27 21.93 3.19
C PHE A 134 -0.14 22.00 2.15
N ALA A 135 0.62 23.08 2.16
CA ALA A 135 1.78 23.28 1.31
C ALA A 135 3.06 23.10 2.13
N PHE A 136 4.08 22.46 1.56
CA PHE A 136 5.35 22.30 2.24
C PHE A 136 6.54 22.14 1.27
N THR A 137 7.73 22.42 1.79
CA THR A 137 9.03 22.08 1.20
C THR A 137 9.97 21.53 2.28
N LEU A 138 11.14 21.05 1.88
CA LEU A 138 12.10 20.38 2.75
C LEU A 138 13.42 21.16 2.79
N LEU A 139 13.96 21.34 3.99
CA LEU A 139 15.36 21.70 4.20
C LEU A 139 16.12 20.46 4.67
N TRP A 140 16.99 19.93 3.81
CA TRP A 140 17.84 18.79 4.15
C TRP A 140 18.95 19.23 5.09
N LYS A 141 18.92 18.78 6.35
CA LYS A 141 19.83 19.29 7.39
C LYS A 141 21.28 18.94 7.14
N ARG A 142 21.56 17.74 6.63
CA ARG A 142 22.94 17.30 6.36
C ARG A 142 23.67 18.23 5.38
N ASP A 143 22.98 18.61 4.32
CA ASP A 143 23.58 19.37 3.20
C ASP A 143 23.20 20.87 3.27
N GLN A 144 22.44 21.28 4.29
CA GLN A 144 21.88 22.63 4.46
C GLN A 144 21.24 23.15 3.16
N ARG A 145 20.48 22.27 2.49
CA ARG A 145 19.96 22.51 1.15
C ARG A 145 18.44 22.48 1.15
N TRP A 146 17.84 23.55 0.65
CA TRP A 146 16.42 23.57 0.34
C TRP A 146 16.10 22.71 -0.87
N GLU A 147 15.00 21.97 -0.77
CA GLU A 147 14.40 21.34 -1.93
C GLU A 147 13.77 22.41 -2.82
N ASN A 148 14.15 22.43 -4.10
CA ASN A 148 13.66 23.42 -5.07
C ASN A 148 12.27 23.03 -5.61
N ARG A 149 11.40 22.57 -4.71
CA ARG A 149 10.07 22.11 -5.03
C ARG A 149 9.16 22.28 -3.81
N THR A 150 8.02 22.91 -4.04
CA THR A 150 6.92 22.91 -3.07
C THR A 150 5.90 21.84 -3.46
N TRP A 151 5.44 21.08 -2.48
CA TRP A 151 4.35 20.13 -2.62
C TRP A 151 3.08 20.68 -1.99
N GLN A 152 1.94 20.21 -2.48
CA GLN A 152 0.62 20.58 -1.99
C GLN A 152 -0.22 19.34 -1.79
N VAL A 153 -0.91 19.28 -0.65
CA VAL A 153 -1.83 18.22 -0.27
C VAL A 153 -3.16 18.85 0.10
N SER A 154 -4.21 18.52 -0.65
CA SER A 154 -5.56 19.00 -0.35
C SER A 154 -6.13 18.25 0.85
N ILE A 155 -6.65 18.99 1.82
CA ILE A 155 -7.34 18.43 2.98
C ILE A 155 -8.83 18.44 2.68
N LEU A 156 -9.41 17.24 2.64
CA LEU A 156 -10.82 17.04 2.29
C LEU A 156 -11.64 16.78 3.56
N ARG A 157 -12.93 17.12 3.50
CA ARG A 157 -13.87 16.76 4.57
C ARG A 157 -13.94 15.24 4.73
N GLU A 158 -14.18 14.81 5.95
CA GLU A 158 -14.55 13.42 6.24
C GLU A 158 -15.89 13.13 5.54
N GLN A 159 -15.93 12.10 4.70
CA GLN A 159 -17.19 11.63 4.13
C GLN A 159 -17.89 10.83 5.23
N THR A 160 -19.05 11.33 5.67
CA THR A 160 -19.92 10.67 6.64
C THR A 160 -20.59 9.46 6.00
#